data_AF-A0A6A3HLV9-F1
#
_entry.id   AF-A0A6A3HLV9-F1
#
_cell.length_a   1.000
_cell.length_b   1.000
_cell.length_c   1.000
_cell.angle_alpha   90.00
_cell.angle_beta   90.00
_cell.angle_gamma   90.00
#
_symmetry.space_group_name_H-M   'P 1'
#
loop_
_entity.id
_entity.type
_entity.pdbx_description
1 polymer ?
#
loop_
_entity_poly.entity_id
_entity_poly.type
_entity_poly.pdbx_seq_one_letter_code
_entity_poly.pdbx_strand_id
1 'polypeptide(L)'
;MQQPDGPSVTGRLAIHRNDITSTRCEVYALIAGLVAGGNTGEQVCDNKSAIQIFSKARNLANGALCHIKYRDHHRIEIRTLCRHMQPSGTMTPLWIRSHQEHLQVDDTMLQQRRAALATVDEAAGGAHDLQLPISYSDLITFDDYVVYDEDHRLVFGNVAQYVKKRAYVDLHRKWISRQHCQDATKHTMAIDELDMAASGQWLTSLCRFYWRARMSVLHTNAVKHRFDHRWSAKCVNCSH
;
A
#
# COMPACT_ATOMS: atom_id res chain seq x y z
N MET A 1 -21.80 9.27 -25.68
CA MET A 1 -20.62 8.41 -25.91
C MET A 1 -21.11 7.01 -26.17
N GLN A 2 -20.74 6.41 -27.31
CA GLN A 2 -20.96 4.98 -27.54
C GLN A 2 -20.05 4.21 -26.58
N GLN A 3 -20.62 3.25 -25.85
CA GLN A 3 -19.81 2.29 -25.10
C GLN A 3 -18.90 1.56 -26.11
N PRO A 4 -17.61 1.35 -25.79
CA PRO A 4 -16.74 0.58 -26.66
C PRO A 4 -17.35 -0.81 -26.88
N ASP A 5 -17.49 -1.21 -28.14
CA ASP A 5 -17.91 -2.56 -28.52
C ASP A 5 -16.87 -3.56 -28.01
N GLY A 6 -17.17 -4.21 -26.88
CA GLY A 6 -16.31 -5.20 -26.25
C GLY A 6 -16.79 -5.59 -24.86
N PRO A 7 -16.42 -6.79 -24.36
CA PRO A 7 -16.75 -7.19 -23.00
C PRO A 7 -16.03 -6.28 -21.99
N SER A 8 -16.80 -5.59 -21.14
CA SER A 8 -16.25 -4.86 -20.00
C SER A 8 -16.02 -5.83 -18.83
N VAL A 9 -14.80 -5.85 -18.30
CA VAL A 9 -14.45 -6.62 -17.10
C VAL A 9 -14.23 -5.65 -15.96
N THR A 10 -15.05 -5.76 -14.92
CA THR A 10 -14.90 -5.00 -13.68
C THR A 10 -14.70 -5.94 -12.51
N GLY A 11 -13.96 -5.50 -11.50
CA GLY A 11 -13.73 -6.30 -10.32
C GLY A 11 -13.06 -5.52 -9.20
N ARG A 12 -13.10 -6.07 -7.99
CA ARG A 12 -12.49 -5.47 -6.80
C ARG A 12 -11.59 -6.48 -6.09
N LEU A 13 -10.54 -5.98 -5.46
CA LEU A 13 -9.76 -6.74 -4.48
C LEU A 13 -9.79 -6.01 -3.13
N ALA A 14 -10.17 -6.72 -2.07
CA ALA A 14 -10.19 -6.19 -0.71
C ALA A 14 -8.77 -6.18 -0.11
N ILE A 15 -7.99 -5.16 -0.45
CA ILE A 15 -6.60 -5.01 0.03
C ILE A 15 -6.45 -3.83 1.00
N HIS A 16 -5.41 -3.93 1.83
CA HIS A 16 -5.04 -2.91 2.80
C HIS A 16 -4.74 -1.59 2.08
N ARG A 17 -5.29 -0.49 2.61
CA ARG A 17 -5.38 0.79 1.90
C ARG A 17 -4.03 1.35 1.42
N ASN A 18 -2.97 1.14 2.20
CA ASN A 18 -1.64 1.65 1.86
C ASN A 18 -0.98 0.85 0.73
N ASP A 19 -1.58 -0.28 0.37
CA ASP A 19 -1.07 -1.15 -0.67
C ASP A 19 -1.85 -0.90 -1.99
N ILE A 20 -3.02 -0.24 -1.97
CA ILE A 20 -3.68 0.21 -3.20
C ILE A 20 -2.86 1.36 -3.81
N THR A 21 -2.30 1.14 -4.99
CA THR A 21 -1.55 2.15 -5.75
C THR A 21 -2.10 2.22 -7.16
N SER A 22 -1.99 3.38 -7.82
CA SER A 22 -2.41 3.54 -9.22
C SER A 22 -1.79 2.48 -10.12
N THR A 23 -0.47 2.25 -10.01
CA THR A 23 0.22 1.20 -10.76
C THR A 23 -0.35 -0.20 -10.53
N ARG A 24 -0.79 -0.53 -9.31
CA ARG A 24 -1.39 -1.85 -9.05
C ARG A 24 -2.78 -1.98 -9.67
N CYS A 25 -3.60 -0.92 -9.63
CA CYS A 25 -4.90 -0.90 -10.32
C CYS A 25 -4.71 -1.13 -11.82
N GLU A 26 -3.74 -0.45 -12.42
CA GLU A 26 -3.38 -0.61 -13.83
C GLU A 26 -2.92 -2.03 -14.16
N VAL A 27 -2.09 -2.64 -13.31
CA VAL A 27 -1.67 -4.04 -13.52
C VAL A 27 -2.85 -5.01 -13.38
N TYR A 28 -3.82 -4.74 -12.51
CA TYR A 28 -5.04 -5.56 -12.44
C TYR A 28 -5.91 -5.42 -13.69
N ALA A 29 -6.01 -4.22 -14.26
CA ALA A 29 -6.66 -4.03 -15.56
C ALA A 29 -5.93 -4.82 -16.67
N LEU A 30 -4.60 -4.84 -16.67
CA LEU A 30 -3.81 -5.66 -17.61
C LEU A 30 -4.02 -7.16 -17.40
N ILE A 31 -4.13 -7.64 -16.15
CA ILE A 31 -4.44 -9.05 -15.85
C ILE A 31 -5.84 -9.41 -16.35
N ALA A 32 -6.83 -8.53 -16.13
CA ALA A 32 -8.19 -8.74 -16.59
C ALA A 32 -8.25 -8.86 -18.13
N GLY A 33 -7.59 -7.94 -18.84
CA GLY A 33 -7.50 -7.97 -20.30
C GLY A 33 -6.72 -9.18 -20.83
N LEU A 34 -5.64 -9.59 -20.15
CA LEU A 34 -4.88 -10.80 -20.46
C LEU A 34 -5.75 -12.06 -20.41
N VAL A 35 -6.55 -12.21 -19.36
CA VAL A 35 -7.43 -13.36 -19.16
C VAL A 35 -8.59 -13.32 -20.15
N ALA A 36 -9.25 -12.17 -20.29
CA ALA A 36 -10.40 -12.02 -21.19
C ALA A 36 -10.02 -12.15 -22.68
N GLY A 37 -8.85 -11.64 -23.06
CA GLY A 37 -8.33 -11.70 -24.44
C GLY A 37 -7.58 -12.98 -24.77
N GLY A 38 -7.55 -13.97 -23.87
CA GLY A 38 -6.88 -15.25 -24.08
C GLY A 38 -5.39 -15.10 -24.41
N ASN A 39 -4.71 -14.11 -23.81
CA ASN A 39 -3.30 -13.80 -24.07
C ASN A 39 -2.96 -13.44 -25.53
N THR A 40 -3.90 -12.77 -26.21
CA THR A 40 -3.71 -12.20 -27.55
C THR A 40 -4.14 -10.73 -27.62
N GLY A 41 -3.75 -10.04 -28.69
CA GLY A 41 -4.23 -8.69 -29.00
C GLY A 41 -3.44 -7.55 -28.34
N GLU A 42 -4.01 -6.34 -28.46
CA GLU A 42 -3.44 -5.12 -27.90
C GLU A 42 -4.32 -4.63 -26.75
N GLN A 43 -3.70 -4.20 -25.64
CA GLN A 43 -4.40 -3.51 -24.56
C GLN A 43 -3.77 -2.14 -24.33
N VAL A 44 -4.57 -1.09 -24.43
CA VAL A 44 -4.08 0.27 -24.17
C VAL A 44 -3.92 0.49 -22.66
N CYS A 45 -2.81 1.10 -22.25
CA CYS A 45 -2.52 1.46 -20.86
C CYS A 45 -1.70 2.75 -20.84
N ASP A 46 -1.99 3.66 -19.91
CA ASP A 46 -1.29 4.94 -19.80
C ASP A 46 -0.11 4.90 -18.81
N ASN A 47 -0.07 3.86 -17.97
CA ASN A 47 0.91 3.69 -16.92
C ASN A 47 2.12 2.89 -17.40
N LYS A 48 3.22 3.61 -17.65
CA LYS A 48 4.50 3.00 -18.06
C LYS A 48 5.05 1.98 -17.06
N SER A 49 4.83 2.18 -15.76
CA SER A 49 5.29 1.23 -14.73
C SER A 49 4.52 -0.08 -14.78
N ALA A 50 3.21 -0.03 -15.02
CA ALA A 50 2.39 -1.23 -15.24
C ALA A 50 2.86 -2.02 -16.47
N ILE A 51 3.16 -1.31 -17.57
CA ILE A 51 3.75 -1.90 -18.79
C ILE A 51 5.10 -2.55 -18.49
N GLN A 52 5.98 -1.91 -17.73
CA GLN A 52 7.27 -2.50 -17.33
C GLN A 52 7.10 -3.76 -16.48
N ILE A 53 6.12 -3.77 -15.56
CA ILE A 53 5.79 -4.95 -14.75
C ILE A 53 5.30 -6.08 -15.65
N PHE A 54 4.44 -5.79 -16.63
CA PHE A 54 3.96 -6.75 -17.61
C PHE A 54 5.12 -7.32 -18.44
N SER A 55 6.01 -6.48 -18.98
CA SER A 55 7.18 -6.92 -19.74
C SER A 55 8.13 -7.78 -18.90
N LYS A 56 8.33 -7.43 -17.63
CA LYS A 56 9.11 -8.26 -16.69
C LYS A 56 8.47 -9.64 -16.52
N ALA A 57 7.15 -9.70 -16.33
CA ALA A 57 6.43 -10.96 -16.22
C ALA A 57 6.51 -11.78 -17.52
N ARG A 58 6.41 -11.17 -18.70
CA ARG A 58 6.57 -11.86 -19.99
C ARG A 58 7.97 -12.45 -20.15
N ASN A 59 9.00 -11.70 -19.79
CA ASN A 59 10.37 -12.20 -19.82
C ASN A 59 10.58 -13.39 -18.88
N LEU A 60 9.95 -13.39 -17.70
CA LEU A 60 9.94 -14.54 -16.78
C LEU A 60 9.18 -15.74 -17.39
N ALA A 61 7.99 -15.51 -17.94
CA ALA A 61 7.17 -16.56 -18.55
C ALA A 61 7.85 -17.22 -19.76
N ASN A 62 8.61 -16.45 -20.54
CA ASN A 62 9.39 -16.94 -21.68
C ASN A 62 10.74 -17.58 -21.29
N GLY A 63 11.06 -17.65 -19.99
CA GLY A 63 12.32 -18.21 -19.50
C GLY A 63 13.55 -17.32 -19.70
N ALA A 64 13.38 -16.07 -20.14
CA ALA A 64 14.47 -15.09 -20.25
C ALA A 64 14.93 -14.54 -18.88
N LEU A 65 14.11 -14.73 -17.83
CA LEU A 65 14.45 -14.46 -16.44
C LEU A 65 14.11 -15.69 -15.59
N CYS A 66 14.91 -15.96 -14.55
CA CYS A 66 14.85 -17.23 -13.81
C CYS A 66 14.12 -17.21 -12.47
N HIS A 67 13.85 -16.05 -11.85
CA HIS A 67 13.09 -16.00 -10.59
C HIS A 67 12.48 -14.62 -10.28
N ILE A 68 11.38 -14.62 -9.54
CA ILE A 68 10.77 -13.43 -8.91
C ILE A 68 11.44 -13.24 -7.54
N LYS A 69 11.94 -12.03 -7.25
CA LYS A 69 12.58 -11.76 -5.96
C LYS A 69 11.51 -11.45 -4.91
N TYR A 70 11.64 -11.97 -3.70
CA TYR A 70 10.68 -11.70 -2.63
C TYR A 70 10.55 -10.20 -2.30
N ARG A 71 11.65 -9.44 -2.43
CA ARG A 71 11.67 -7.98 -2.25
C ARG A 71 10.96 -7.18 -3.36
N ASP A 72 10.54 -7.84 -4.45
CA ASP A 72 9.81 -7.15 -5.51
C ASP A 72 8.43 -6.73 -4.98
N HIS A 73 8.17 -5.44 -4.99
CA HIS A 73 6.93 -4.86 -4.45
C HIS A 73 5.67 -5.37 -5.19
N HIS A 74 5.83 -5.70 -6.47
CA HIS A 74 4.77 -6.22 -7.35
C HIS A 74 4.88 -7.72 -7.61
N ARG A 75 5.50 -8.50 -6.71
CA ARG A 75 5.75 -9.93 -6.94
C ARG A 75 4.48 -10.75 -7.16
N ILE A 76 3.38 -10.40 -6.50
CA ILE A 76 2.11 -11.13 -6.60
C ILE A 76 1.51 -10.90 -7.98
N GLU A 77 1.55 -9.66 -8.45
CA GLU A 77 1.09 -9.27 -9.78
C GLU A 77 1.95 -9.91 -10.87
N ILE A 78 3.29 -9.88 -10.72
CA ILE A 78 4.21 -10.53 -11.65
C ILE A 78 3.93 -12.04 -11.71
N ARG A 79 3.75 -12.71 -10.57
CA ARG A 79 3.43 -14.13 -10.53
C ARG A 79 2.08 -14.44 -11.17
N THR A 80 1.09 -13.59 -10.93
CA THR A 80 -0.24 -13.71 -11.51
C THR A 80 -0.17 -13.59 -13.03
N LEU A 81 0.51 -12.57 -13.54
CA LEU A 81 0.76 -12.40 -14.97
C LEU A 81 1.46 -13.62 -15.57
N CYS A 82 2.54 -14.11 -14.95
CA CYS A 82 3.26 -15.29 -15.44
C CYS A 82 2.36 -16.53 -15.55
N ARG A 83 1.40 -16.70 -14.63
CA ARG A 83 0.46 -17.84 -14.64
C ARG A 83 -0.46 -17.82 -15.85
N HIS A 84 -0.93 -16.64 -16.21
CA HIS A 84 -1.89 -16.44 -17.30
C HIS A 84 -1.20 -16.23 -18.65
N MET A 85 0.12 -16.01 -18.66
CA MET A 85 0.92 -15.93 -19.88
C MET A 85 1.30 -17.33 -20.39
N GLN A 86 0.69 -17.71 -21.50
CA GLN A 86 1.14 -18.82 -22.34
C GLN A 86 2.41 -18.45 -23.13
N PRO A 87 3.32 -19.41 -23.37
CA PRO A 87 4.57 -19.17 -24.13
C PRO A 87 4.36 -18.62 -25.55
N SER A 88 3.26 -19.00 -26.22
CA SER A 88 2.90 -18.54 -27.57
C SER A 88 2.03 -17.29 -27.59
N GLY A 89 1.76 -16.69 -26.43
CA GLY A 89 0.91 -15.51 -26.33
C GLY A 89 1.51 -14.29 -27.00
N THR A 90 0.66 -13.50 -27.64
CA THR A 90 1.04 -12.28 -28.36
C THR A 90 0.51 -11.02 -27.72
N MET A 91 -0.27 -11.14 -26.63
CA MET A 91 -0.83 -9.95 -25.98
C MET A 91 0.26 -8.96 -25.62
N THR A 92 0.08 -7.71 -26.03
CA THR A 92 0.99 -6.61 -25.75
C THR A 92 0.25 -5.40 -25.20
N PRO A 93 0.68 -4.84 -24.05
CA PRO A 93 0.18 -3.56 -23.61
C PRO A 93 0.82 -2.44 -24.44
N LEU A 94 0.01 -1.50 -24.91
CA LEU A 94 0.44 -0.34 -25.68
C LEU A 94 0.35 0.92 -24.83
N TRP A 95 1.46 1.64 -24.77
CA TRP A 95 1.48 2.92 -24.06
C TRP A 95 0.79 4.01 -24.87
N ILE A 96 -0.24 4.61 -24.29
CA ILE A 96 -0.90 5.81 -24.82
C ILE A 96 -0.90 6.87 -23.73
N ARG A 97 -0.56 8.10 -24.08
CA ARG A 97 -0.62 9.22 -23.12
C ARG A 97 -2.09 9.56 -22.84
N SER A 98 -2.49 9.55 -21.56
CA SER A 98 -3.83 10.00 -21.14
C SER A 98 -4.05 11.50 -21.40
N HIS A 99 -5.32 11.90 -21.42
CA HIS A 99 -5.82 13.27 -21.63
C HIS A 99 -5.43 13.88 -22.98
N GLN A 100 -5.43 13.08 -24.04
CA GLN A 100 -5.11 13.50 -25.40
C GLN A 100 -6.18 13.17 -26.43
N GLU A 101 -7.33 12.67 -26.00
CA GLU A 101 -8.48 12.28 -26.83
C GLU A 101 -9.08 13.44 -27.63
N HIS A 102 -8.91 14.67 -27.17
CA HIS A 102 -9.35 15.89 -27.87
C HIS A 102 -8.37 16.37 -28.95
N LEU A 103 -7.16 15.83 -29.01
CA LEU A 103 -6.15 16.25 -29.99
C LEU A 103 -6.43 15.59 -31.34
N GLN A 104 -6.61 16.43 -32.38
CA GLN A 104 -6.72 15.96 -33.75
C GLN A 104 -5.40 15.33 -34.21
N VAL A 105 -5.51 14.17 -34.85
CA VAL A 105 -4.41 13.37 -35.39
C VAL A 105 -4.92 12.65 -36.63
N ASP A 106 -4.12 12.61 -37.70
CA ASP A 106 -4.47 11.93 -38.95
C ASP A 106 -4.44 10.40 -38.83
N ASP A 107 -3.69 9.88 -37.86
CA ASP A 107 -3.63 8.45 -37.53
C ASP A 107 -4.93 8.01 -36.83
N THR A 108 -5.83 7.40 -37.62
CA THR A 108 -7.11 6.87 -37.15
C THR A 108 -6.95 5.81 -36.05
N MET A 109 -5.89 4.99 -36.08
CA MET A 109 -5.65 3.97 -35.06
C MET A 109 -5.25 4.62 -33.74
N LEU A 110 -4.39 5.64 -33.77
CA LEU A 110 -4.04 6.41 -32.57
C LEU A 110 -5.26 7.15 -31.99
N GLN A 111 -6.13 7.69 -32.84
CA GLN A 111 -7.38 8.32 -32.40
C GLN A 111 -8.31 7.32 -31.69
N GLN A 112 -8.50 6.13 -32.26
CA GLN A 112 -9.29 5.06 -31.65
C GLN A 112 -8.72 4.61 -30.29
N ARG A 113 -7.40 4.41 -30.21
CA ARG A 113 -6.72 4.03 -28.96
C ARG A 113 -6.87 5.08 -27.86
N ARG A 114 -6.78 6.37 -28.20
CA ARG A 114 -7.03 7.48 -27.25
C ARG A 114 -8.48 7.51 -26.78
N ALA A 115 -9.44 7.33 -27.68
CA ALA A 115 -10.87 7.28 -27.32
C ALA A 115 -11.18 6.07 -26.40
N ALA A 116 -10.59 4.92 -26.68
CA ALA A 116 -10.70 3.73 -25.83
C ALA A 116 -10.14 3.99 -24.43
N LEU A 117 -8.94 4.59 -24.32
CA LEU A 117 -8.34 4.95 -23.04
C LEU A 117 -9.23 5.92 -22.25
N ALA A 118 -9.71 6.99 -22.88
CA ALA A 118 -10.58 7.97 -22.22
C ALA A 118 -11.87 7.34 -21.67
N THR A 119 -12.43 6.36 -22.38
CA THR A 119 -13.62 5.64 -21.92
C THR A 119 -13.34 4.79 -20.67
N VAL A 120 -12.17 4.14 -20.63
CA VAL A 120 -11.76 3.33 -19.47
C VAL A 120 -11.39 4.21 -18.28
N ASP A 121 -10.74 5.36 -18.50
CA ASP A 121 -10.42 6.33 -17.46
C ASP A 121 -11.69 6.87 -16.78
N GLU A 122 -12.72 7.22 -17.57
CA GLU A 122 -14.02 7.65 -17.06
C GLU A 122 -14.70 6.54 -16.23
N ALA A 123 -14.68 5.30 -16.74
CA ALA A 123 -15.25 4.15 -16.04
C ALA A 123 -14.51 3.85 -14.72
N ALA A 124 -13.18 3.93 -14.72
CA ALA A 124 -12.35 3.74 -13.54
C ALA A 124 -12.61 4.83 -12.49
N GLY A 125 -12.75 6.09 -12.92
CA GLY A 125 -13.12 7.21 -12.05
C GLY A 125 -14.47 7.00 -11.37
N GLY A 126 -15.48 6.53 -12.11
CA GLY A 126 -16.80 6.23 -11.56
C GLY A 126 -16.85 4.99 -10.67
N ALA A 127 -15.94 4.03 -10.86
CA ALA A 127 -15.93 2.77 -10.12
C ALA A 127 -15.49 2.88 -8.66
N HIS A 128 -14.87 4.00 -8.25
CA HIS A 128 -14.45 4.21 -6.86
C HIS A 128 -15.62 4.18 -5.86
N ASP A 129 -16.81 4.60 -6.29
CA ASP A 129 -18.01 4.68 -5.46
C ASP A 129 -18.97 3.49 -5.65
N LEU A 130 -18.65 2.56 -6.55
CA LEU A 130 -19.52 1.44 -6.90
C LEU A 130 -19.19 0.17 -6.11
N GLN A 131 -20.25 -0.56 -5.70
CA GLN A 131 -20.09 -1.95 -5.27
C GLN A 131 -19.93 -2.83 -6.51
N LEU A 132 -18.68 -3.17 -6.82
CA LEU A 132 -18.37 -4.15 -7.87
C LEU A 132 -18.62 -5.58 -7.32
N PRO A 133 -19.51 -6.36 -7.94
CA PRO A 133 -19.91 -7.69 -7.43
C PRO A 133 -18.84 -8.77 -7.69
N ILE A 134 -17.92 -8.53 -8.62
CA ILE A 134 -16.90 -9.50 -9.02
C ILE A 134 -15.61 -9.24 -8.21
N SER A 135 -15.07 -10.32 -7.63
CA SER A 135 -13.77 -10.27 -6.95
C SER A 135 -12.64 -10.62 -7.93
N TYR A 136 -11.55 -9.86 -7.88
CA TYR A 136 -10.32 -10.24 -8.59
C TYR A 136 -9.58 -11.41 -7.93
N SER A 137 -9.95 -11.81 -6.70
CA SER A 137 -9.24 -12.83 -5.91
C SER A 137 -8.93 -14.09 -6.70
N ASP A 138 -9.88 -14.56 -7.50
CA ASP A 138 -9.78 -15.85 -8.20
C ASP A 138 -8.81 -15.79 -9.39
N LEU A 139 -8.55 -14.57 -9.88
CA LEU A 139 -7.56 -14.32 -10.92
C LEU A 139 -6.16 -14.15 -10.33
N ILE A 140 -6.04 -13.81 -9.04
CA ILE A 140 -4.76 -13.49 -8.38
C ILE A 140 -4.07 -14.75 -7.85
N THR A 141 -2.76 -14.82 -8.10
CA THR A 141 -1.89 -15.81 -7.46
C THR A 141 -1.17 -15.24 -6.25
N PHE A 142 -1.71 -15.53 -5.08
CA PHE A 142 -1.11 -15.17 -3.80
C PHE A 142 0.19 -15.94 -3.50
N ASP A 143 0.94 -15.44 -2.51
CA ASP A 143 2.01 -16.21 -1.87
C ASP A 143 1.40 -17.34 -1.01
N ASP A 144 2.20 -18.36 -0.67
CA ASP A 144 1.77 -19.49 0.19
C ASP A 144 1.23 -19.04 1.54
N TYR A 145 1.69 -17.88 2.01
CA TYR A 145 1.23 -17.23 3.24
C TYR A 145 0.77 -15.82 2.92
N VAL A 146 -0.46 -15.51 3.34
CA VAL A 146 -1.05 -14.18 3.23
C VAL A 146 -1.27 -13.59 4.63
N VAL A 147 -1.17 -12.28 4.73
CA VAL A 147 -1.44 -11.54 5.96
C VAL A 147 -2.69 -10.69 5.74
N TYR A 148 -3.58 -10.70 6.71
CA TYR A 148 -4.76 -9.84 6.76
C TYR A 148 -4.61 -8.81 7.87
N ASP A 149 -5.13 -7.61 7.65
CA ASP A 149 -5.24 -6.58 8.69
C ASP A 149 -6.43 -6.82 9.64
N GLU A 150 -6.62 -5.91 10.61
CA GLU A 150 -7.74 -5.98 11.58
C GLU A 150 -9.12 -5.92 10.90
N ASP A 151 -9.21 -5.33 9.71
CA ASP A 151 -10.44 -5.19 8.93
C ASP A 151 -10.61 -6.35 7.93
N HIS A 152 -9.86 -7.43 8.11
CA HIS A 152 -9.82 -8.59 7.21
C HIS A 152 -9.43 -8.27 5.75
N ARG A 153 -8.66 -7.21 5.53
CA ARG A 153 -8.13 -6.84 4.20
C ARG A 153 -6.74 -7.40 4.01
N LEU A 154 -6.46 -7.86 2.79
CA LEU A 154 -5.17 -8.45 2.44
C LEU A 154 -4.03 -7.42 2.44
N VAL A 155 -2.91 -7.74 3.06
CA VAL A 155 -1.70 -6.90 3.07
C VAL A 155 -0.76 -7.33 1.95
N PHE A 156 -0.37 -6.38 1.08
CA PHE A 156 0.37 -6.65 -0.16
C PHE A 156 1.66 -5.86 -0.28
N GLY A 157 2.68 -6.43 -0.93
CA GLY A 157 3.89 -5.72 -1.39
C GLY A 157 4.83 -5.20 -0.30
N ASN A 158 4.35 -4.98 0.93
CA ASN A 158 5.14 -4.47 2.04
C ASN A 158 4.77 -5.12 3.39
N VAL A 159 4.50 -6.42 3.35
CA VAL A 159 4.14 -7.25 4.51
C VAL A 159 5.12 -7.05 5.68
N ALA A 160 6.43 -6.98 5.40
CA ALA A 160 7.43 -6.78 6.44
C ALA A 160 7.29 -5.42 7.17
N GLN A 161 7.03 -4.33 6.43
CA GLN A 161 6.80 -3.03 7.05
C GLN A 161 5.48 -2.99 7.80
N TYR A 162 4.43 -3.61 7.25
CA TYR A 162 3.15 -3.74 7.93
C TYR A 162 3.31 -4.46 9.27
N VAL A 163 3.95 -5.64 9.29
CA VAL A 163 4.17 -6.43 10.52
C VAL A 163 5.00 -5.66 11.55
N LYS A 164 6.05 -4.94 11.14
CA LYS A 164 6.85 -4.09 12.04
C LYS A 164 6.01 -2.98 12.66
N LYS A 165 5.24 -2.26 11.85
CA LYS A 165 4.35 -1.20 12.32
C LYS A 165 3.29 -1.76 13.26
N ARG A 166 2.74 -2.93 12.92
CA ARG A 166 1.73 -3.63 13.72
C ARG A 166 2.26 -4.01 15.09
N ALA A 167 3.43 -4.65 15.14
CA ALA A 167 4.08 -5.03 16.39
C ALA A 167 4.33 -3.82 17.29
N TYR A 168 4.78 -2.69 16.73
CA TYR A 168 4.93 -1.44 17.49
C TYR A 168 3.58 -0.95 18.05
N VAL A 169 2.54 -0.87 17.22
CA VAL A 169 1.20 -0.43 17.66
C VAL A 169 0.65 -1.32 18.77
N ASP A 170 0.77 -2.64 18.65
CA ASP A 170 0.28 -3.57 19.66
C ASP A 170 1.08 -3.49 20.97
N LEU A 171 2.40 -3.32 20.90
CA LEU A 171 3.24 -3.08 22.08
C LEU A 171 2.91 -1.76 22.75
N HIS A 172 2.67 -0.71 21.96
CA HIS A 172 2.31 0.61 22.45
C HIS A 172 0.92 0.60 23.13
N ARG A 173 -0.10 -0.04 22.52
CA ARG A 173 -1.42 -0.28 23.15
C ARG A 173 -1.29 -1.02 24.48
N LYS A 174 -0.50 -2.10 24.51
CA LYS A 174 -0.25 -2.88 25.75
C LYS A 174 0.47 -2.03 26.81
N TRP A 175 1.39 -1.17 26.40
CA TRP A 175 2.07 -0.27 27.30
C TRP A 175 1.11 0.79 27.88
N ILE A 176 0.30 1.45 27.05
CA ILE A 176 -0.77 2.38 27.51
C ILE A 176 -1.68 1.71 28.53
N SER A 177 -2.17 0.50 28.23
CA SER A 177 -3.03 -0.25 29.15
C SER A 177 -2.35 -0.51 30.51
N ARG A 178 -1.06 -0.89 30.52
CA ARG A 178 -0.31 -1.05 31.78
C ARG A 178 -0.10 0.25 32.52
N GLN A 179 0.06 1.38 31.82
CA GLN A 179 0.15 2.70 32.47
C GLN A 179 -1.16 3.04 33.18
N HIS A 180 -2.33 2.82 32.56
CA HIS A 180 -3.63 3.06 33.18
C HIS A 180 -3.89 2.19 34.43
N CYS A 181 -3.26 1.03 34.56
CA CYS A 181 -3.32 0.21 35.78
C CYS A 181 -2.42 0.71 36.92
N GLN A 182 -1.57 1.71 36.68
CA GLN A 182 -0.72 2.32 37.70
C GLN A 182 -1.29 3.66 38.16
N ASP A 183 -0.96 4.05 39.38
CA ASP A 183 -1.24 5.39 39.89
C ASP A 183 -0.70 6.46 38.94
N ALA A 184 -1.45 7.56 38.74
CA ALA A 184 -1.09 8.64 37.81
C ALA A 184 0.31 9.20 38.07
N THR A 185 0.78 9.19 39.32
CA THR A 185 2.12 9.63 39.69
C THR A 185 3.25 8.73 39.17
N LYS A 186 2.92 7.49 38.80
CA LYS A 186 3.84 6.48 38.23
C LYS A 186 3.80 6.44 36.70
N HIS A 187 2.91 7.21 36.06
CA HIS A 187 2.85 7.30 34.60
C HIS A 187 4.17 7.89 34.07
N THR A 188 4.77 7.19 33.12
CA THR A 188 6.12 7.43 32.63
C THR A 188 6.16 8.42 31.46
N MET A 189 5.06 8.62 30.72
CA MET A 189 4.95 9.49 29.53
C MET A 189 3.51 10.03 29.35
N ALA A 190 3.34 11.09 28.56
CA ALA A 190 2.03 11.46 27.98
C ALA A 190 1.60 10.39 26.95
N ILE A 191 0.30 10.14 26.83
CA ILE A 191 -0.29 9.03 26.05
C ILE A 191 0.07 9.13 24.56
N ASP A 192 0.36 10.31 24.05
CA ASP A 192 0.57 10.57 22.62
C ASP A 192 2.02 10.43 22.14
N GLU A 193 3.03 10.33 23.02
CA GLU A 193 4.48 10.32 22.73
C GLU A 193 5.01 11.50 21.85
N LEU A 194 4.12 12.25 21.20
CA LEU A 194 4.37 13.26 20.16
C LEU A 194 4.79 14.60 20.74
N ASP A 195 4.35 14.92 21.95
CA ASP A 195 4.58 16.20 22.61
C ASP A 195 5.99 16.35 23.21
N MET A 196 6.88 15.38 22.98
CA MET A 196 8.28 15.49 23.38
C MET A 196 9.21 15.78 22.20
N ALA A 197 9.00 15.12 21.06
CA ALA A 197 9.86 15.31 19.89
C ALA A 197 9.47 16.53 19.05
N ALA A 198 8.16 16.79 18.90
CA ALA A 198 7.65 17.83 18.00
C ALA A 198 7.64 19.23 18.64
N SER A 199 7.32 19.35 19.93
CA SER A 199 7.18 20.63 20.63
C SER A 199 8.42 21.03 21.44
N GLY A 200 9.32 20.11 21.79
CA GLY A 200 10.45 20.39 22.67
C GLY A 200 11.85 20.46 22.05
N GLN A 201 12.01 20.23 20.74
CA GLN A 201 13.33 20.16 20.06
C GLN A 201 14.37 19.25 20.79
N TRP A 202 13.95 18.07 21.23
CA TRP A 202 14.82 17.21 22.02
C TRP A 202 15.95 16.61 21.17
N LEU A 203 17.19 16.91 21.54
CA LEU A 203 18.36 16.27 20.93
C LEU A 203 18.33 14.75 21.17
N THR A 204 18.85 13.97 20.22
CA THR A 204 18.94 12.49 20.31
C THR A 204 19.60 12.00 21.61
N SER A 205 20.54 12.78 22.16
CA SER A 205 21.19 12.53 23.46
C SER A 205 20.24 12.66 24.65
N LEU A 206 19.33 13.65 24.64
CA LEU A 206 18.30 13.84 25.66
C LEU A 206 17.25 12.73 25.61
N CYS A 207 16.83 12.31 24.42
CA CYS A 207 15.94 11.15 24.27
C CYS A 207 16.58 9.89 24.87
N ARG A 208 17.89 9.66 24.63
CA ARG A 208 18.63 8.52 25.21
C ARG A 208 18.78 8.62 26.73
N PHE A 209 19.08 9.81 27.26
CA PHE A 209 19.14 10.04 28.71
C PHE A 209 17.78 9.80 29.39
N TYR A 210 16.71 10.28 28.78
CA TYR A 210 15.33 10.06 29.21
C TYR A 210 14.97 8.56 29.27
N TRP A 211 15.30 7.81 28.21
CA TRP A 211 15.13 6.35 28.20
C TRP A 211 16.01 5.62 29.22
N ARG A 212 17.18 6.16 29.59
CA ARG A 212 18.02 5.62 30.68
C ARG A 212 17.46 5.93 32.05
N ALA A 213 16.93 7.13 32.26
CA ALA A 213 16.23 7.51 33.49
C ALA A 213 14.94 6.70 33.71
N ARG A 214 14.31 6.20 32.63
CA ARG A 214 13.20 5.23 32.68
C ARG A 214 13.59 3.87 33.28
N MET A 215 14.84 3.42 33.11
CA MET A 215 15.31 2.14 33.67
C MET A 215 15.64 2.22 35.16
N SER A 216 16.00 3.42 35.64
CA SER A 216 16.36 3.68 37.04
C SER A 216 15.37 4.67 37.63
N VAL A 217 14.20 4.15 38.03
CA VAL A 217 13.20 4.85 38.85
C VAL A 217 13.92 5.57 39.98
N LEU A 218 13.83 6.91 40.11
CA LEU A 218 14.02 7.59 41.41
C LEU A 218 13.65 9.10 41.45
N HIS A 219 13.66 9.89 40.36
CA HIS A 219 13.40 11.35 40.45
C HIS A 219 12.65 12.00 39.26
N THR A 220 11.62 11.38 38.71
CA THR A 220 11.08 11.78 37.39
C THR A 220 10.03 12.91 37.39
N ASN A 221 9.22 13.13 38.44
CA ASN A 221 8.10 14.08 38.36
C ASN A 221 8.53 15.56 38.36
N ALA A 222 9.46 15.96 39.23
CA ALA A 222 9.98 17.33 39.26
C ALA A 222 10.72 17.70 37.95
N VAL A 223 11.43 16.73 37.34
CA VAL A 223 12.08 16.92 36.05
C VAL A 223 11.05 17.02 34.92
N LYS A 224 10.01 16.17 34.91
CA LYS A 224 8.91 16.24 33.94
C LYS A 224 8.11 17.56 34.04
N HIS A 225 7.85 18.07 35.24
CA HIS A 225 7.13 19.34 35.45
C HIS A 225 7.82 20.55 34.79
N ARG A 226 9.16 20.51 34.67
CA ARG A 226 9.91 21.56 33.96
C ARG A 226 9.62 21.61 32.45
N PHE A 227 9.07 20.55 31.88
CA PHE A 227 8.80 20.41 30.45
C PHE A 227 7.30 20.34 30.13
N ASP A 228 6.49 19.81 31.05
CA ASP A 228 5.03 19.78 30.95
C ASP A 228 4.42 20.03 32.33
N HIS A 229 3.75 21.18 32.48
CA HIS A 229 3.18 21.63 33.75
C HIS A 229 1.99 20.80 34.22
N ARG A 230 1.45 19.88 33.40
CA ARG A 230 0.41 18.91 33.82
C ARG A 230 0.92 17.92 34.86
N TRP A 231 2.24 17.75 34.99
CA TRP A 231 2.86 16.87 35.99
C TRP A 231 3.12 17.62 37.31
N SER A 232 3.11 16.91 38.45
CA SER A 232 3.41 17.52 39.76
C SER A 232 4.87 18.00 39.85
N ALA A 233 5.06 19.22 40.38
CA ALA A 233 6.37 19.79 40.65
C ALA A 233 7.16 19.05 41.76
N LYS A 234 6.48 18.19 42.54
CA LYS A 234 7.07 17.48 43.68
C LYS A 234 7.41 16.03 43.32
N CYS A 235 8.60 15.58 43.72
CA CYS A 235 8.98 14.18 43.58
C CYS A 235 8.36 13.35 44.69
N VAL A 236 7.61 12.29 44.34
CA VAL A 236 6.93 11.40 45.30
C VAL A 236 7.92 10.77 46.28
N ASN A 237 9.13 10.42 45.83
CA ASN A 237 10.16 9.80 46.67
C ASN A 237 10.97 10.79 47.52
N CYS A 238 10.81 12.11 47.31
CA CYS A 238 11.57 13.14 48.04
C CYS A 238 10.67 14.06 48.87
N SER A 239 9.37 13.77 48.93
CA SER A 239 8.38 14.57 49.67
C SER A 239 7.95 13.92 50.98
N HIS A 240 8.75 12.96 51.48
CA HIS A 240 8.70 12.47 52.86
C HIS A 240 9.92 12.97 53.60
#